data_AF-A0A9D4X2N0-F1
#
_entry.id   AF-A0A9D4X2N0-F1
#
_cell.length_a   1.000
_cell.length_b   1.000
_cell.length_c   1.000
_cell.angle_alpha   90.00
_cell.angle_beta   90.00
_cell.angle_gamma   90.00
#
_symmetry.space_group_name_H-M   'P 1'
#
loop_
_entity.id
_entity.type
_entity.pdbx_description
1 polymer ?
#
loop_
_entity_poly.entity_id
_entity_poly.type
_entity_poly.pdbx_seq_one_letter_code
_entity_poly.pdbx_strand_id
1 'polypeptide(L)'
;MVVSQVCSSVDAIRAFLQHLVDPMLPQEPSIHDDPPLSQQQKIANQVHSVVLLYNYYHRKQNPEAAFVAFREFCKLIVDMRPALLPYMKFTAKPNETDLVDVEEQLSLTEKAITSSYDICTILDPSKSVPNVEGWPISKVAVLLVDGKKENCYLRFCSATGGVWSLIEKDVDTSGQISEVTRDVKCTYQKRRVIKKPSKDGLNEGRILEVGYSAVKEAAGNSHSSTERLQ
;
A
#
# COMPACT_ATOMS: atom_id res chain seq x y z
N MET A 1 27.58 0.11 -26.17
CA MET A 1 26.41 0.58 -25.40
C MET A 1 25.52 -0.63 -25.17
N VAL A 2 25.40 -1.11 -23.94
CA VAL A 2 24.41 -2.15 -23.61
C VAL A 2 23.08 -1.42 -23.52
N VAL A 3 22.16 -1.69 -24.44
CA VAL A 3 20.79 -1.24 -24.32
C VAL A 3 20.23 -1.94 -23.10
N SER A 4 20.03 -1.18 -22.02
CA SER A 4 19.30 -1.65 -20.83
C SER A 4 17.93 -2.12 -21.32
N GLN A 5 17.75 -3.44 -21.45
CA GLN A 5 16.49 -4.02 -21.88
C GLN A 5 15.50 -3.79 -20.75
N VAL A 6 14.58 -2.84 -20.95
CA VAL A 6 13.50 -2.56 -20.00
C VAL A 6 12.71 -3.85 -19.80
N CYS A 7 12.54 -4.25 -18.53
CA CYS A 7 11.75 -5.43 -18.17
C CYS A 7 10.33 -5.24 -18.72
N SER A 8 9.81 -6.27 -19.40
CA SER A 8 8.46 -6.20 -19.95
C SER A 8 7.43 -6.01 -18.83
N SER A 9 6.31 -5.37 -19.13
CA SER A 9 5.19 -5.20 -18.19
C SER A 9 4.77 -6.50 -17.53
N VAL A 10 4.70 -7.57 -18.33
CA VAL A 10 4.30 -8.90 -17.88
C VAL A 10 5.33 -9.48 -16.92
N ASP A 11 6.62 -9.38 -17.24
CA ASP A 11 7.68 -9.95 -16.41
C ASP A 11 7.84 -9.19 -15.08
N ALA A 12 7.72 -7.86 -15.10
CA ALA A 12 7.75 -7.06 -13.88
C ALA A 12 6.57 -7.40 -12.94
N ILE A 13 5.35 -7.44 -13.46
CA ILE A 13 4.17 -7.81 -12.67
C ILE A 13 4.29 -9.25 -12.17
N ARG A 14 4.76 -10.18 -13.00
CA ARG A 14 5.01 -11.57 -12.60
C ARG A 14 5.97 -11.65 -11.42
N ALA A 15 7.09 -10.92 -11.48
CA ALA A 15 8.06 -10.89 -10.39
C ALA A 15 7.43 -10.34 -9.10
N PHE A 16 6.64 -9.27 -9.17
CA PHE A 16 5.96 -8.74 -7.98
C PHE A 16 4.93 -9.73 -7.39
N LEU A 17 4.14 -10.41 -8.23
CA LEU A 17 3.22 -11.46 -7.77
C LEU A 17 3.98 -12.59 -7.06
N GLN A 18 5.12 -13.03 -7.61
CA GLN A 18 5.96 -14.08 -7.02
C GLN A 18 6.42 -13.74 -5.60
N HIS A 19 6.75 -12.48 -5.34
CA HIS A 19 7.32 -12.09 -4.05
C HIS A 19 6.25 -11.68 -3.03
N LEU A 20 5.14 -11.10 -3.48
CA LEU A 20 4.14 -10.51 -2.59
C LEU A 20 2.88 -11.36 -2.44
N VAL A 21 2.44 -12.01 -3.51
CA VAL A 21 1.15 -12.70 -3.55
C VAL A 21 1.31 -14.20 -3.39
N ASP A 22 2.25 -14.82 -4.10
CA ASP A 22 2.45 -16.28 -4.06
C ASP A 22 2.67 -16.83 -2.64
N PRO A 23 3.45 -16.17 -1.74
CA PRO A 23 3.62 -16.64 -0.37
C PRO A 23 2.33 -16.63 0.46
N MET A 24 1.34 -15.84 0.05
CA MET A 24 0.05 -15.75 0.72
C MET A 24 -0.97 -16.72 0.14
N LEU A 25 -0.77 -17.26 -1.08
CA LEU A 25 -1.73 -18.17 -1.69
C LEU A 25 -1.71 -19.55 -0.98
N PRO A 26 -2.86 -20.20 -0.81
CA PRO A 26 -2.91 -21.53 -0.21
C PRO A 26 -2.17 -22.53 -1.12
N GLN A 27 -1.40 -23.42 -0.50
CA GLN A 27 -0.67 -24.48 -1.24
C GLN A 27 -1.60 -25.55 -1.81
N GLU A 28 -2.77 -25.75 -1.18
CA GLU A 28 -3.81 -26.65 -1.65
C GLU A 28 -5.11 -25.89 -1.94
N PRO A 29 -5.75 -26.11 -3.10
CA PRO A 29 -7.03 -25.51 -3.41
C PRO A 29 -8.11 -26.07 -2.48
N SER A 30 -8.73 -25.20 -1.67
CA SER A 30 -9.97 -25.53 -0.95
C SER A 30 -11.08 -25.78 -1.97
N ILE A 31 -11.70 -26.96 -1.90
CA ILE A 31 -12.61 -27.44 -2.95
C ILE A 31 -14.01 -26.81 -2.86
N HIS A 32 -14.41 -26.20 -1.73
CA HIS A 32 -15.83 -25.81 -1.57
C HIS A 32 -16.17 -24.52 -0.82
N ASP A 33 -15.22 -23.83 -0.17
CA ASP A 33 -15.54 -22.62 0.60
C ASP A 33 -14.87 -21.36 0.05
N ASP A 34 -15.61 -20.24 0.10
CA ASP A 34 -15.05 -18.90 -0.11
C ASP A 34 -13.83 -18.71 0.81
N PRO A 35 -12.72 -18.11 0.33
CA PRO A 35 -11.56 -17.88 1.16
C PRO A 35 -11.93 -17.09 2.42
N PRO A 36 -11.34 -17.39 3.60
CA PRO A 36 -11.62 -16.65 4.82
C PRO A 36 -11.42 -15.13 4.65
N LEU A 37 -12.25 -14.30 5.29
CA LEU A 37 -12.17 -12.84 5.15
C LEU A 37 -10.76 -12.28 5.46
N SER A 38 -10.10 -12.83 6.49
CA SER A 38 -8.72 -12.46 6.85
C SER A 38 -7.73 -12.75 5.72
N GLN A 39 -7.92 -13.85 4.99
CA GLN A 39 -7.11 -14.24 3.86
C GLN A 39 -7.39 -13.36 2.65
N GLN A 40 -8.68 -13.06 2.37
CA GLN A 40 -9.05 -12.11 1.32
C GLN A 40 -8.42 -10.73 1.55
N GLN A 41 -8.41 -10.24 2.79
CA GLN A 41 -7.80 -8.96 3.13
C GLN A 41 -6.27 -8.96 2.90
N LYS A 42 -5.57 -10.04 3.28
CA LYS A 42 -4.13 -10.19 3.03
C LYS A 42 -3.82 -10.15 1.54
N ILE A 43 -4.52 -10.95 0.74
CA ILE A 43 -4.35 -10.98 -0.71
C ILE A 43 -4.65 -9.62 -1.32
N ALA A 44 -5.75 -8.98 -0.93
CA ALA A 44 -6.12 -7.64 -1.41
C ALA A 44 -5.02 -6.60 -1.12
N ASN A 45 -4.43 -6.62 0.08
CA ASN A 45 -3.34 -5.71 0.45
C ASN A 45 -2.05 -5.97 -0.36
N GLN A 46 -1.73 -7.23 -0.66
CA GLN A 46 -0.56 -7.56 -1.49
C GLN A 46 -0.79 -7.17 -2.95
N VAL A 47 -1.96 -7.45 -3.50
CA VAL A 47 -2.32 -7.03 -4.88
C VAL A 47 -2.35 -5.50 -5.00
N HIS A 48 -2.86 -4.78 -3.99
CA HIS A 48 -2.76 -3.31 -3.91
C HIS A 48 -1.30 -2.85 -4.10
N SER A 49 -0.39 -3.49 -3.36
CA SER A 49 1.04 -3.18 -3.42
C SER A 49 1.63 -3.48 -4.80
N VAL A 50 1.27 -4.60 -5.43
CA VAL A 50 1.71 -4.95 -6.79
C VAL A 50 1.28 -3.88 -7.80
N VAL A 51 0.04 -3.40 -7.72
CA VAL A 51 -0.45 -2.34 -8.61
C VAL A 51 0.38 -1.07 -8.43
N LEU A 52 0.61 -0.62 -7.19
CA LEU A 52 1.42 0.58 -6.93
C LEU A 52 2.87 0.42 -7.41
N LEU A 53 3.49 -0.73 -7.12
CA LEU A 53 4.86 -1.02 -7.51
C LEU A 53 5.04 -0.98 -9.02
N TYR A 54 4.09 -1.54 -9.77
CA TYR A 54 4.16 -1.52 -11.22
C TYR A 54 3.71 -0.18 -11.82
N ASN A 55 2.45 0.21 -11.60
CA ASN A 55 1.82 1.32 -12.30
C ASN A 55 2.34 2.70 -11.89
N TYR A 56 2.96 2.81 -10.72
CA TYR A 56 3.62 4.04 -10.28
C TYR A 56 5.14 3.89 -10.19
N TYR A 57 5.68 3.05 -9.31
CA TYR A 57 7.13 3.06 -9.04
C TYR A 57 7.99 2.56 -10.21
N HIS A 58 7.66 1.41 -10.80
CA HIS A 58 8.40 0.83 -11.92
C HIS A 58 8.31 1.75 -13.15
N ARG A 59 7.13 2.30 -13.43
CA ARG A 59 6.92 3.27 -14.51
C ARG A 59 7.63 4.60 -14.28
N LYS A 60 7.76 5.05 -13.04
CA LYS A 60 8.55 6.25 -12.71
C LYS A 60 10.03 6.07 -13.00
N GLN A 61 10.56 4.85 -12.83
CA GLN A 61 11.94 4.50 -13.18
C GLN A 61 12.12 4.15 -14.67
N ASN A 62 11.05 3.70 -15.33
CA ASN A 62 11.06 3.28 -16.73
C ASN A 62 9.89 3.97 -17.49
N PRO A 63 10.07 5.22 -17.95
CA PRO A 63 8.99 6.00 -18.55
C PRO A 63 8.32 5.35 -19.78
N GLU A 64 9.04 4.50 -20.51
CA GLU A 64 8.54 3.74 -21.67
C GLU A 64 7.58 2.60 -21.27
N ALA A 65 7.53 2.21 -19.99
CA ALA A 65 6.65 1.15 -19.53
C ALA A 65 5.18 1.60 -19.57
N ALA A 66 4.38 0.80 -20.28
CA ALA A 66 2.94 1.05 -20.46
C ALA A 66 2.20 1.04 -19.12
N PHE A 67 1.16 1.86 -19.01
CA PHE A 67 0.23 1.76 -17.89
C PHE A 67 -0.72 0.58 -18.11
N VAL A 68 -0.95 -0.23 -17.07
CA VAL A 68 -1.88 -1.36 -17.17
C VAL A 68 -3.19 -0.98 -16.48
N ALA A 69 -4.25 -0.85 -17.28
CA ALA A 69 -5.58 -0.46 -16.83
C ALA A 69 -6.27 -1.57 -16.01
N PHE A 70 -7.26 -1.21 -15.19
CA PHE A 70 -7.95 -2.13 -14.27
C PHE A 70 -8.35 -3.48 -14.91
N ARG A 71 -9.09 -3.46 -16.03
CA ARG A 71 -9.57 -4.70 -16.68
C ARG A 71 -8.41 -5.57 -17.18
N GLU A 72 -7.43 -4.96 -17.83
CA GLU A 72 -6.25 -5.66 -18.32
C GLU A 72 -5.41 -6.21 -17.17
N PHE A 73 -5.29 -5.47 -16.07
CA PHE A 73 -4.59 -5.92 -14.88
C PHE A 73 -5.26 -7.14 -14.25
N CYS A 74 -6.59 -7.09 -14.05
CA CYS A 74 -7.35 -8.21 -13.49
C CYS A 74 -7.20 -9.47 -14.34
N LYS A 75 -7.34 -9.35 -15.66
CA LYS A 75 -7.12 -10.47 -16.59
C LYS A 75 -5.71 -11.01 -16.49
N LEU A 76 -4.71 -10.13 -16.55
CA LEU A 76 -3.30 -10.49 -16.55
C LEU A 76 -2.88 -11.25 -15.28
N ILE A 77 -3.31 -10.80 -14.08
CA ILE A 77 -2.92 -11.47 -12.84
C ILE A 77 -3.60 -12.83 -12.66
N VAL A 78 -4.83 -13.01 -13.15
CA VAL A 78 -5.52 -14.31 -13.14
C VAL A 78 -4.89 -15.27 -14.15
N ASP A 79 -4.53 -14.79 -15.35
CA ASP A 79 -3.81 -15.57 -16.36
C ASP A 79 -2.46 -16.06 -15.80
N MET A 80 -1.75 -15.21 -15.06
CA MET A 80 -0.48 -15.59 -14.44
C MET A 80 -0.64 -16.45 -13.19
N ARG A 81 -1.70 -16.24 -12.40
CA ARG A 81 -1.98 -16.94 -11.14
C ARG A 81 -3.46 -17.32 -11.06
N PRO A 82 -3.86 -18.45 -11.65
CA PRO A 82 -5.24 -18.93 -11.59
C PRO A 82 -5.76 -19.11 -10.15
N ALA A 83 -4.87 -19.37 -9.19
CA ALA A 83 -5.19 -19.43 -7.77
C ALA A 83 -5.74 -18.11 -7.17
N LEU A 84 -5.66 -16.99 -7.87
CA LEU A 84 -6.31 -15.73 -7.50
C LEU A 84 -7.80 -15.69 -7.84
N LEU A 85 -8.30 -16.58 -8.70
CA LEU A 85 -9.69 -16.56 -9.17
C LEU A 85 -10.72 -16.55 -8.02
N PRO A 86 -10.57 -17.32 -6.91
CA PRO A 86 -11.50 -17.26 -5.78
C PRO A 86 -11.56 -15.90 -5.08
N TYR A 87 -10.58 -15.03 -5.33
CA TYR A 87 -10.49 -13.69 -4.74
C TYR A 87 -10.97 -12.60 -5.71
N MET A 88 -11.44 -12.94 -6.91
CA MET A 88 -11.77 -11.98 -7.98
C MET A 88 -13.14 -12.29 -8.61
N LYS A 89 -14.20 -11.64 -8.09
CA LYS A 89 -15.59 -11.94 -8.44
C LYS A 89 -15.96 -11.43 -9.84
N PHE A 90 -15.51 -10.23 -10.19
CA PHE A 90 -15.75 -9.64 -11.51
C PHE A 90 -15.10 -10.47 -12.63
N THR A 91 -13.91 -11.02 -12.39
CA THR A 91 -13.20 -11.83 -13.39
C THR A 91 -13.81 -13.23 -13.56
N ALA A 92 -14.42 -13.77 -12.50
CA ALA A 92 -15.12 -15.07 -12.56
C ALA A 92 -16.48 -15.00 -13.29
N LYS A 93 -17.12 -13.83 -13.36
CA LYS A 93 -18.45 -13.63 -13.98
C LYS A 93 -18.53 -12.36 -14.84
N PRO A 94 -17.93 -12.35 -16.04
CA PRO A 94 -17.88 -11.14 -16.87
C PRO A 94 -19.23 -10.75 -17.52
N ASN A 95 -20.25 -11.62 -17.49
CA ASN A 95 -21.49 -11.45 -18.27
C ASN A 95 -22.72 -10.96 -17.48
N GLU A 96 -22.65 -10.80 -16.15
CA GLU A 96 -23.77 -10.27 -15.34
C GLU A 96 -23.73 -8.73 -15.37
N THR A 97 -24.09 -8.12 -16.50
CA THR A 97 -24.02 -6.66 -16.73
C THR A 97 -25.40 -6.00 -16.75
N ASP A 98 -26.26 -6.30 -15.78
CA ASP A 98 -27.54 -5.59 -15.60
C ASP A 98 -27.51 -4.73 -14.32
N LEU A 99 -27.11 -3.47 -14.52
CA LEU A 99 -27.67 -2.26 -13.93
C LEU A 99 -28.08 -2.24 -12.43
N VAL A 100 -27.26 -2.70 -11.48
CA VAL A 100 -27.22 -2.12 -10.11
C VAL A 100 -25.81 -2.24 -9.51
N ASP A 101 -25.19 -1.08 -9.29
CA ASP A 101 -23.92 -0.80 -8.58
C ASP A 101 -22.74 -1.79 -8.79
N VAL A 102 -22.04 -1.61 -9.92
CA VAL A 102 -20.79 -2.33 -10.27
C VAL A 102 -19.75 -2.28 -9.15
N GLU A 103 -19.75 -1.24 -8.32
CA GLU A 103 -18.77 -1.04 -7.25
C GLU A 103 -19.09 -1.86 -5.98
N GLU A 104 -20.37 -2.16 -5.74
CA GLU A 104 -20.80 -3.03 -4.65
C GLU A 104 -20.46 -4.50 -4.92
N GLN A 105 -20.43 -4.91 -6.19
CA GLN A 105 -20.20 -6.29 -6.62
C GLN A 105 -18.72 -6.71 -6.65
N LEU A 106 -17.78 -5.76 -6.58
CA LEU A 106 -16.35 -6.05 -6.60
C LEU A 106 -15.89 -6.79 -5.33
N SER A 107 -14.99 -7.76 -5.50
CA SER A 107 -14.28 -8.40 -4.39
C SER A 107 -13.37 -7.41 -3.65
N LEU A 108 -12.85 -7.79 -2.48
CA LEU A 108 -11.86 -6.98 -1.76
C LEU A 108 -10.60 -6.74 -2.61
N THR A 109 -10.15 -7.74 -3.34
CA THR A 109 -8.99 -7.65 -4.23
C THR A 109 -9.25 -6.69 -5.39
N GLU A 110 -10.44 -6.75 -5.99
CA GLU A 110 -10.80 -5.86 -7.10
C GLU A 110 -10.96 -4.42 -6.62
N LYS A 111 -11.58 -4.20 -5.45
CA LYS A 111 -11.63 -2.88 -4.80
C LYS A 111 -10.22 -2.34 -4.51
N ALA A 112 -9.30 -3.22 -4.11
CA ALA A 112 -7.90 -2.85 -3.89
C ALA A 112 -7.18 -2.44 -5.18
N ILE A 113 -7.43 -3.13 -6.32
CA ILE A 113 -6.90 -2.75 -7.62
C ILE A 113 -7.46 -1.38 -8.04
N THR A 114 -8.77 -1.17 -7.96
CA THR A 114 -9.40 0.12 -8.31
C THR A 114 -8.84 1.27 -7.45
N SER A 115 -8.76 1.08 -6.13
CA SER A 115 -8.19 2.07 -5.22
C SER A 115 -6.73 2.41 -5.57
N SER A 116 -5.91 1.40 -5.83
CA SER A 116 -4.50 1.60 -6.23
C SER A 116 -4.36 2.30 -7.57
N TYR A 117 -5.26 1.99 -8.51
CA TYR A 117 -5.32 2.60 -9.82
C TYR A 117 -5.62 4.10 -9.72
N ASP A 118 -6.60 4.49 -8.90
CA ASP A 118 -6.95 5.88 -8.65
C ASP A 118 -5.75 6.64 -8.05
N ILE A 119 -5.07 6.03 -7.08
CA ILE A 119 -3.83 6.55 -6.49
C ILE A 119 -2.75 6.76 -7.57
N CYS A 120 -2.47 5.75 -8.40
CA CYS A 120 -1.47 5.85 -9.46
C CYS A 120 -1.79 6.97 -10.46
N THR A 121 -3.08 7.16 -10.77
CA THR A 121 -3.55 8.19 -11.69
C THR A 121 -3.35 9.59 -11.10
N ILE A 122 -3.63 9.78 -9.82
CA ILE A 122 -3.44 11.06 -9.12
C ILE A 122 -1.95 11.39 -8.98
N LEU A 123 -1.15 10.41 -8.56
CA LEU A 123 0.29 10.59 -8.35
C LEU A 123 1.03 10.89 -9.66
N ASP A 124 0.59 10.25 -10.76
CA ASP A 124 1.10 10.41 -12.12
C ASP A 124 2.63 10.19 -12.20
N PRO A 125 3.11 9.01 -12.63
CA PRO A 125 4.53 8.70 -12.65
C PRO A 125 5.34 9.58 -13.62
N SER A 126 4.70 10.31 -14.54
CA SER A 126 5.38 11.25 -15.42
C SER A 126 5.82 12.55 -14.72
N LYS A 127 5.25 12.85 -13.55
CA LYS A 127 5.58 14.04 -12.76
C LYS A 127 6.81 13.81 -11.88
N SER A 128 7.70 14.80 -11.87
CA SER A 128 8.87 14.83 -10.98
C SER A 128 8.46 14.83 -9.51
N VAL A 129 7.55 15.74 -9.15
CA VAL A 129 6.94 15.86 -7.82
C VAL A 129 5.46 15.49 -7.91
N PRO A 130 4.99 14.46 -7.18
CA PRO A 130 3.59 14.08 -7.18
C PRO A 130 2.74 15.17 -6.51
N ASN A 131 1.51 15.38 -7.00
CA ASN A 131 0.57 16.24 -6.30
C ASN A 131 -0.06 15.48 -5.13
N VAL A 132 0.46 15.73 -3.93
CA VAL A 132 -0.02 15.14 -2.67
C VAL A 132 -0.88 16.13 -1.86
N GLU A 133 -1.30 17.24 -2.48
CA GLU A 133 -2.16 18.23 -1.82
C GLU A 133 -3.49 17.58 -1.39
N GLY A 134 -3.86 17.79 -0.12
CA GLY A 134 -5.08 17.24 0.47
C GLY A 134 -5.00 15.78 0.92
N TRP A 135 -3.86 15.10 0.76
CA TRP A 135 -3.69 13.74 1.28
C TRP A 135 -3.49 13.77 2.80
N PRO A 136 -4.25 13.00 3.58
CA PRO A 136 -4.08 12.96 5.02
C PRO A 136 -2.76 12.29 5.38
N ILE A 137 -2.05 12.87 6.35
CA ILE A 137 -0.85 12.25 6.92
C ILE A 137 -1.30 11.46 8.14
N SER A 138 -1.26 10.13 8.03
CA SER A 138 -1.59 9.21 9.11
C SER A 138 -0.39 8.81 9.95
N LYS A 139 0.83 8.95 9.42
CA LYS A 139 2.05 8.42 10.04
C LYS A 139 3.30 9.20 9.63
N VAL A 140 4.24 9.33 10.56
CA VAL A 140 5.59 9.85 10.33
C VAL A 140 6.60 8.72 10.51
N ALA A 141 7.51 8.58 9.56
CA ALA A 141 8.65 7.67 9.64
C ALA A 141 9.95 8.49 9.72
N VAL A 142 10.83 8.14 10.64
CA VAL A 142 12.13 8.80 10.85
C VAL A 142 13.25 7.81 10.52
N LEU A 143 14.10 8.22 9.58
CA LEU A 143 15.37 7.56 9.27
C LEU A 143 16.49 8.33 9.99
N LEU A 144 17.04 7.73 11.03
CA LEU A 144 18.22 8.26 11.70
C LEU A 144 19.47 7.73 11.03
N VAL A 145 20.35 8.64 10.64
CA VAL A 145 21.59 8.33 9.94
C VAL A 145 22.75 8.93 10.73
N ASP A 146 23.89 8.23 10.78
CA ASP A 146 25.10 8.75 11.41
C ASP A 146 25.66 9.98 10.66
N GLY A 147 26.60 10.68 11.30
CA GLY A 147 27.19 11.91 10.72
C GLY A 147 27.95 11.66 9.42
N LYS A 148 28.37 10.41 9.15
CA LYS A 148 29.07 10.02 7.92
C LYS A 148 28.13 9.59 6.79
N LYS A 149 26.84 9.37 7.10
CA LYS A 149 25.84 8.79 6.19
C LYS A 149 26.15 7.36 5.75
N GLU A 150 26.86 6.62 6.59
CA GLU A 150 27.28 5.24 6.33
C GLU A 150 26.37 4.24 7.04
N ASN A 151 25.83 4.62 8.20
CA ASN A 151 24.99 3.75 9.02
C ASN A 151 23.63 4.40 9.32
N CYS A 152 22.60 3.57 9.44
CA CYS A 152 21.28 4.01 9.89
C CYS A 152 20.78 3.17 11.07
N TYR A 153 19.99 3.80 11.93
CA TYR A 153 19.34 3.13 13.04
C TYR A 153 18.00 2.55 12.58
N LEU A 154 17.84 1.24 12.75
CA LEU A 154 16.60 0.52 12.51
C LEU A 154 16.09 -0.07 13.83
N ARG A 155 14.78 -0.09 14.01
CA ARG A 155 14.11 -0.69 15.16
C ARG A 155 13.65 -2.09 14.81
N PHE A 156 14.16 -3.08 15.55
CA PHE A 156 13.61 -4.43 15.55
C PHE A 156 12.31 -4.43 16.37
N CYS A 157 11.19 -4.82 15.77
CA CYS A 157 9.90 -4.79 16.46
C CYS A 157 9.23 -6.17 16.42
N SER A 158 8.88 -6.68 17.59
CA SER A 158 8.06 -7.90 17.69
C SER A 158 6.67 -7.71 17.09
N ALA A 159 6.12 -6.49 17.15
CA ALA A 159 4.82 -6.17 16.56
C ALA A 159 4.82 -6.22 15.02
N THR A 160 5.97 -6.03 14.37
CA THR A 160 6.11 -6.21 12.90
C THR A 160 6.53 -7.63 12.53
N GLY A 161 6.43 -8.60 13.46
CA GLY A 161 6.83 -9.98 13.22
C GLY A 161 8.33 -10.20 13.19
N GLY A 162 9.11 -9.35 13.87
CA GLY A 162 10.57 -9.50 13.97
C GLY A 162 11.32 -9.00 12.74
N VAL A 163 10.84 -7.93 12.11
CA VAL A 163 11.50 -7.29 10.97
C VAL A 163 12.10 -5.94 11.41
N TRP A 164 13.30 -5.64 10.89
CA TRP A 164 13.93 -4.33 11.06
C TRP A 164 13.15 -3.26 10.31
N SER A 165 12.77 -2.19 11.00
CA SER A 165 11.90 -1.13 10.48
C SER A 165 12.40 0.27 10.88
N LEU A 166 11.90 1.31 10.22
CA LEU A 166 12.16 2.68 10.62
C LEU A 166 11.44 3.01 11.94
N ILE A 167 11.83 4.12 12.57
CA ILE A 167 11.09 4.64 13.71
C ILE A 167 9.83 5.29 13.16
N GLU A 168 8.71 4.57 13.30
CA GLU A 168 7.39 5.04 12.88
C GLU A 168 6.56 5.47 14.09
N LYS A 169 5.78 6.53 13.89
CA LYS A 169 4.77 7.01 14.83
C LYS A 169 3.54 7.52 14.09
N ASP A 170 2.37 7.08 14.54
CA ASP A 170 1.10 7.54 13.99
C ASP A 170 0.87 9.01 14.34
N VAL A 171 0.26 9.76 13.41
CA VAL A 171 -0.16 11.13 13.63
C VAL A 171 -1.58 11.09 14.17
N ASP A 172 -1.76 11.51 15.42
CA ASP A 172 -3.09 11.65 16.03
C ASP A 172 -3.91 12.68 15.24
N THR A 173 -4.72 12.19 14.32
CA THR A 173 -5.69 12.96 13.53
C THR A 173 -7.04 13.09 14.24
N SER A 174 -7.14 12.59 15.49
CA SER A 174 -8.35 12.61 16.31
C SER A 174 -8.93 14.01 16.54
N GLY A 175 -8.12 15.08 16.41
CA GLY A 175 -8.57 16.47 16.47
C GLY A 175 -9.18 17.04 15.19
N GLN A 176 -9.14 16.32 14.05
CA GLN A 176 -9.74 16.75 12.77
C GLN A 176 -11.07 16.05 12.45
N ILE A 177 -11.47 15.06 13.25
CA ILE A 177 -12.72 14.33 13.08
C ILE A 177 -13.72 14.91 14.06
N SER A 178 -14.63 15.77 13.58
CA SER A 178 -15.77 16.19 14.40
C SER A 178 -16.58 14.97 14.79
N GLU A 179 -16.81 14.85 16.10
CA GLU A 179 -17.67 13.94 16.83
C GLU A 179 -18.89 13.41 16.04
N VAL A 180 -18.72 12.27 15.36
CA VAL A 180 -19.76 11.23 15.23
C VAL A 180 -19.05 9.87 15.10
N THR A 181 -19.42 8.95 15.99
CA THR A 181 -19.06 7.52 16.04
C THR A 181 -17.62 7.16 16.44
N ARG A 182 -17.41 7.15 17.76
CA ARG A 182 -16.55 6.15 18.40
C ARG A 182 -17.28 4.81 18.33
N ASP A 183 -16.92 3.96 17.37
CA ASP A 183 -16.88 2.51 17.55
C ASP A 183 -16.24 1.82 16.36
N VAL A 184 -15.57 0.72 16.66
CA VAL A 184 -14.71 -0.08 15.78
C VAL A 184 -15.39 -0.43 14.44
N LYS A 185 -14.91 0.17 13.35
CA LYS A 185 -14.87 -0.46 12.02
C LYS A 185 -13.92 0.32 11.11
N CYS A 186 -12.79 -0.29 10.77
CA CYS A 186 -11.94 0.15 9.66
C CYS A 186 -12.66 -0.20 8.34
N THR A 187 -13.75 0.50 8.06
CA THR A 187 -14.38 0.52 6.75
C THR A 187 -13.86 1.74 6.02
N TYR A 188 -13.08 1.51 4.97
CA TYR A 188 -12.76 2.50 3.95
C TYR A 188 -14.08 3.02 3.34
N GLN A 189 -14.71 3.98 4.00
CA GLN A 189 -15.81 4.72 3.42
C GLN A 189 -15.20 5.76 2.48
N LYS A 190 -15.33 5.49 1.17
CA LYS A 190 -15.25 6.50 0.12
C LYS A 190 -16.15 7.67 0.51
N ARG A 191 -15.55 8.77 0.98
CA ARG A 191 -16.23 10.07 1.02
C ARG A 191 -15.80 10.87 -0.19
N ARG A 192 -16.62 10.77 -1.24
CA ARG A 192 -16.81 11.87 -2.20
C ARG A 192 -17.44 13.06 -1.47
N VAL A 193 -16.65 13.77 -0.68
CA VAL A 193 -16.94 15.14 -0.29
C VAL A 193 -15.61 15.86 -0.30
N ILE A 194 -15.33 16.56 -1.40
CA ILE A 194 -14.30 17.59 -1.43
C ILE A 194 -14.80 18.72 -0.53
N LYS A 195 -14.68 18.55 0.78
CA LYS A 195 -14.54 19.71 1.65
C LYS A 195 -13.15 20.23 1.31
N LYS A 196 -13.08 21.48 0.81
CA LYS A 196 -11.83 22.23 0.76
C LYS A 196 -11.12 22.00 2.10
N PRO A 197 -9.90 21.43 2.10
CA PRO A 197 -9.07 21.52 3.28
C PRO A 197 -9.00 23.00 3.63
N SER A 198 -9.21 23.34 4.91
CA SER A 198 -8.77 24.64 5.39
C SER A 198 -7.34 24.85 4.92
N LYS A 199 -6.99 26.08 4.52
CA LYS A 199 -5.66 26.54 4.10
C LYS A 199 -4.54 26.33 5.14
N ASP A 200 -4.72 25.44 6.10
CA ASP A 200 -3.65 24.96 6.94
C ASP A 200 -2.90 23.93 6.10
N GLY A 201 -1.94 24.44 5.31
CA GLY A 201 -0.98 23.61 4.62
C GLY A 201 -0.30 22.65 5.60
N LEU A 202 0.36 21.63 5.05
CA LEU A 202 1.29 20.76 5.75
C LEU A 202 2.00 21.52 6.88
N ASN A 203 1.57 21.38 8.14
CA ASN A 203 2.25 22.04 9.24
C ASN A 203 3.52 21.24 9.51
N GLU A 204 4.57 21.56 8.75
CA GLU A 204 5.89 20.92 8.84
C GLU A 204 6.39 20.89 10.28
N GLY A 205 6.12 21.94 11.06
CA GLY A 205 6.43 22.00 12.48
C GLY A 205 5.80 20.86 13.28
N ARG A 206 4.50 20.59 13.10
CA ARG A 206 3.82 19.46 13.77
C ARG A 206 4.36 18.11 13.34
N ILE A 207 4.70 17.95 12.06
CA ILE A 207 5.29 16.69 11.56
C ILE A 207 6.67 16.46 12.17
N LEU A 208 7.48 17.51 12.27
CA LEU A 208 8.79 17.48 12.92
C LEU A 208 8.66 17.14 14.41
N GLU A 209 7.70 17.74 15.12
CA GLU A 209 7.43 17.44 16.53
C GLU A 209 7.05 15.97 16.75
N VAL A 210 6.18 15.41 15.90
CA VAL A 210 5.83 13.98 15.94
C VAL A 210 7.08 13.13 15.70
N GLY A 211 7.91 13.50 14.72
CA GLY A 211 9.18 12.81 14.42
C GLY A 211 10.14 12.83 15.61
N TYR A 212 10.39 13.99 16.21
CA TYR A 212 11.25 14.10 17.39
C TYR A 212 10.70 13.32 18.59
N SER A 213 9.38 13.35 18.80
CA SER A 213 8.72 12.55 19.83
C SER A 213 8.93 11.05 19.59
N ALA A 214 8.80 10.57 18.35
CA ALA A 214 9.02 9.18 17.98
C ALA A 214 10.47 8.72 18.29
N VAL A 215 11.44 9.57 17.97
CA VAL A 215 12.86 9.30 18.27
C VAL A 215 13.12 9.26 19.77
N LYS A 216 12.55 10.20 20.54
CA LYS A 216 12.69 10.24 22.00
C LYS A 216 12.14 8.98 22.66
N GLU A 217 11.00 8.48 22.20
CA GLU A 217 10.40 7.22 22.69
C GLU A 217 11.26 6.00 22.33
N ALA A 218 11.78 5.93 21.11
CA ALA A 218 12.68 4.86 20.69
C ALA A 218 13.99 4.86 21.52
N ALA A 219 14.57 6.03 21.77
CA ALA A 219 15.76 6.19 22.59
C ALA A 219 15.52 5.86 24.07
N GLY A 220 14.36 6.26 24.62
CA GLY A 220 13.98 5.95 26.01
C GLY A 220 13.73 4.46 26.26
N ASN A 221 13.22 3.74 25.26
CA ASN A 221 13.03 2.28 25.34
C ASN A 221 14.34 1.48 25.17
N SER A 222 15.46 2.13 24.85
CA SER A 222 16.76 1.48 24.64
C SER A 222 17.45 1.04 25.95
N HIS A 223 16.89 1.37 27.11
CA HIS A 223 17.43 0.94 28.41
C HIS A 223 17.19 -0.54 28.75
N SER A 224 16.43 -1.29 27.94
CA SER A 224 16.16 -2.72 28.20
C SER A 224 16.91 -3.70 27.30
N SER A 225 17.81 -3.25 26.41
CA SER A 225 18.62 -4.16 25.56
C SER A 225 19.94 -3.54 25.14
N THR A 226 20.76 -3.10 26.09
CA THR A 226 22.19 -2.87 25.86
C THR A 226 22.93 -4.21 25.93
N GLU A 227 22.90 -5.00 24.86
CA GLU A 227 24.04 -5.88 24.59
C GLU A 227 25.11 -5.04 23.90
N ARG A 228 26.25 -5.00 24.59
CA ARG A 228 27.39 -4.13 24.34
C ARG A 228 28.03 -4.49 23.00
N LEU A 229 28.12 -3.51 22.11
CA LEU A 229 29.19 -3.49 21.12
C LEU A 229 30.48 -3.10 21.86
N GLN A 230 31.31 -4.11 22.15
CA GLN A 230 32.76 -3.94 22.28
C GLN A 230 33.39 -4.03 20.90
#